data_AF-A0A661I9E5-F1
#
_entry.id   AF-A0A661I9E5-F1
#
_cell.length_a   1.000
_cell.length_b   1.000
_cell.length_c   1.000
_cell.angle_alpha   90.00
_cell.angle_beta   90.00
_cell.angle_gamma   90.00
#
_symmetry.space_group_name_H-M   'P 1'
#
loop_
_entity.id
_entity.type
_entity.pdbx_description
1 polymer ?
#
loop_
_entity_poly.entity_id
_entity_poly.type
_entity_poly.pdbx_seq_one_letter_code
_entity_poly.pdbx_strand_id
1 'polypeptide(L)' 'IKSTAGTHFCDIYAASSGNALFVNSAIDNLLRGASSQALVAANLMCGYDEGMGIPTIAYIP' A
#
# COMPACT_ATOMS: atom_id res chain seq x y z
N ILE A 1 9.06 1.56 -12.12
CA ILE A 1 7.74 1.52 -11.44
C ILE A 1 7.29 0.07 -11.48
N LYS A 2 7.33 -0.61 -10.33
CA LYS A 2 6.96 -2.04 -10.21
C LYS A 2 5.45 -2.11 -9.98
N SER A 3 4.81 -3.22 -10.31
CA SER A 3 3.40 -3.45 -9.97
C SER A 3 3.20 -3.48 -8.45
N THR A 4 2.14 -2.86 -7.95
CA THR A 4 1.74 -2.89 -6.54
C THR A 4 1.10 -4.22 -6.14
N ALA A 5 0.73 -5.06 -7.11
CA ALA A 5 0.14 -6.37 -6.91
C ALA A 5 1.01 -7.26 -5.99
N GLY A 6 0.38 -7.91 -5.03
CA GLY A 6 1.05 -8.76 -4.04
C GLY A 6 1.84 -7.97 -2.98
N THR A 7 1.62 -6.66 -2.82
CA THR A 7 2.31 -5.84 -1.82
C THR A 7 1.37 -5.06 -0.90
N HIS A 8 1.88 -4.61 0.24
CA HIS A 8 1.21 -3.64 1.12
C HIS A 8 1.61 -2.18 0.80
N PHE A 9 2.20 -1.91 -0.37
CA PHE A 9 2.59 -0.57 -0.77
C PHE A 9 1.43 0.24 -1.38
N CYS A 10 1.53 1.55 -1.24
CA CYS A 10 0.74 2.54 -1.97
C CYS A 10 1.71 3.44 -2.73
N ASP A 11 1.79 3.25 -4.04
CA ASP A 11 2.62 4.07 -4.90
C ASP A 11 1.85 5.36 -5.21
N ILE A 12 2.45 6.52 -4.91
CA ILE A 12 1.82 7.82 -5.08
C ILE A 12 2.61 8.64 -6.11
N TYR A 13 1.89 9.19 -7.09
CA TYR A 13 2.42 10.12 -8.06
C TYR A 13 1.63 11.42 -8.02
N ALA A 14 2.33 12.54 -8.09
CA ALA A 14 1.72 13.86 -8.19
C ALA A 14 2.44 14.71 -9.22
N ALA A 15 1.67 15.43 -10.03
CA ALA A 15 2.18 16.39 -11.01
C ALA A 15 1.30 17.63 -11.03
N SER A 16 1.91 18.81 -11.09
CA SER A 16 1.22 20.09 -11.16
C SER A 16 1.32 20.71 -12.56
N SER A 17 0.25 21.32 -13.02
CA SER A 17 0.24 22.19 -14.20
C SER A 17 -0.50 23.49 -13.85
N GLY A 18 0.25 24.58 -13.68
CA GLY A 18 -0.29 25.84 -13.18
C GLY A 18 -0.96 25.67 -11.82
N ASN A 19 -2.26 25.99 -11.73
CA ASN A 19 -3.06 25.85 -10.51
C ASN A 19 -3.78 24.48 -10.39
N ALA A 20 -3.54 23.54 -11.31
CA ALA A 20 -4.12 22.20 -11.25
C ALA A 20 -3.09 21.18 -10.74
N LEU A 21 -3.49 20.36 -9.77
CA LEU A 21 -2.71 19.24 -9.25
C LEU A 21 -3.36 17.93 -9.66
N PHE A 22 -2.64 17.11 -10.41
CA PHE A 22 -3.01 15.73 -10.68
C PHE A 22 -2.33 14.83 -9.65
N VAL A 23 -3.13 14.00 -8.97
CA VAL A 23 -2.65 13.00 -8.02
C VAL A 23 -3.16 11.64 -8.46
N ASN A 24 -2.26 10.66 -8.50
CA ASN A 24 -2.57 9.28 -8.76
C ASN A 24 -1.99 8.40 -7.65
N SER A 25 -2.72 7.35 -7.31
CA SER A 25 -2.26 6.32 -6.40
C SER A 25 -2.54 4.94 -6.98
N ALA A 26 -1.60 4.02 -6.81
CA ALA A 26 -1.76 2.61 -7.14
C ALA A 26 -1.59 1.76 -5.88
N ILE A 27 -2.49 0.78 -5.70
CA ILE A 27 -2.47 -0.18 -4.60
C ILE A 27 -2.84 -1.57 -5.13
N ASP A 28 -2.47 -2.61 -4.39
CA ASP A 28 -3.19 -3.88 -4.48
C ASP A 28 -4.49 -3.76 -3.68
N ASN A 29 -5.63 -4.00 -4.33
CA ASN A 29 -6.95 -3.82 -3.74
C ASN A 29 -7.31 -4.89 -2.69
N LEU A 30 -6.71 -6.09 -2.76
CA LEU A 30 -6.95 -7.16 -1.80
C LEU A 30 -5.99 -7.08 -0.60
N LEU A 31 -4.78 -6.54 -0.82
CA LEU A 31 -3.80 -6.31 0.22
C LEU A 31 -3.95 -4.90 0.79
N ARG A 32 -3.23 -3.90 0.27
CA ARG A 32 -3.23 -2.54 0.84
C ARG A 32 -4.64 -1.91 0.84
N GLY A 33 -5.51 -2.32 -0.08
CA GLY A 33 -6.92 -1.91 -0.12
C GLY A 33 -7.85 -2.66 0.84
N ALA A 34 -7.43 -3.78 1.44
CA ALA A 34 -8.27 -4.60 2.31
C ALA A 34 -7.47 -5.34 3.41
N SER A 35 -7.13 -6.61 3.18
CA SER A 35 -6.72 -7.56 4.22
C SER A 35 -5.44 -7.16 4.95
N SER A 36 -4.41 -6.71 4.23
CA SER A 36 -3.14 -6.34 4.87
C SER A 36 -3.24 -5.00 5.59
N GLN A 37 -4.10 -4.07 5.13
CA GLN A 37 -4.41 -2.86 5.89
C GLN A 37 -5.17 -3.15 7.18
N ALA A 38 -6.11 -4.10 7.17
CA ALA A 38 -6.78 -4.55 8.38
C ALA A 38 -5.80 -5.19 9.38
N LEU A 39 -4.85 -5.99 8.89
CA LEU A 39 -3.81 -6.60 9.74
C LEU A 39 -2.87 -5.55 10.35
N VAL A 40 -2.40 -4.58 9.55
CA VAL A 40 -1.59 -3.46 10.06
C VAL A 40 -2.34 -2.69 11.15
N ALA A 41 -3.62 -2.39 10.94
CA ALA A 41 -4.44 -1.72 11.95
C ALA A 41 -4.55 -2.55 13.23
N ALA A 42 -4.77 -3.87 13.12
CA ALA A 42 -4.81 -4.77 14.27
C ALA A 42 -3.46 -4.87 14.99
N ASN A 43 -2.35 -4.91 14.26
CA ASN A 43 -1.00 -4.90 14.83
C ASN A 43 -0.81 -3.68 15.72
N LEU A 44 -1.14 -2.49 15.20
CA LEU A 44 -1.06 -1.24 15.96
C LEU A 44 -1.96 -1.25 17.20
N MET A 45 -3.20 -1.72 17.08
CA MET A 45 -4.14 -1.81 18.21
C MET A 45 -3.66 -2.75 19.31
N CYS A 46 -2.98 -3.84 18.93
CA CYS A 46 -2.47 -4.84 19.86
C CYS A 46 -1.04 -4.56 20.36
N GLY A 47 -0.41 -3.47 19.91
CA GLY A 47 0.98 -3.12 20.28
C GLY A 47 2.04 -4.02 19.65
N TYR A 48 1.72 -4.67 18.53
CA TYR A 48 2.68 -5.42 17.72
C TYR A 48 3.43 -4.51 16.73
N ASP A 49 4.52 -5.01 16.17
CA ASP A 49 5.20 -4.35 15.05
C ASP A 49 4.24 -4.18 13.87
N GLU A 50 4.22 -3.00 13.26
CA GLU A 50 3.28 -2.66 12.19
C GLU A 50 3.36 -3.66 11.02
N GLY A 51 4.59 -4.05 10.65
CA GLY A 51 4.88 -4.97 9.55
C GLY A 51 4.68 -6.44 9.89
N MET A 52 4.26 -6.79 11.12
CA MET A 52 4.10 -8.18 11.53
C MET A 52 3.08 -8.91 10.64
N GLY A 53 3.52 -9.96 9.96
CA GLY A 53 2.67 -10.76 9.07
C GLY A 53 2.35 -10.11 7.71
N ILE A 54 2.97 -8.97 7.39
CA ILE A 54 2.82 -8.32 6.09
C ILE A 54 3.79 -8.92 5.06
N PRO A 55 3.33 -9.25 3.84
CA PRO A 55 4.21 -9.79 2.80
C PRO A 55 5.36 -8.84 2.45
N THR A 56 6.60 -9.31 2.58
CA THR A 56 7.81 -8.54 2.24
C THR A 56 8.30 -8.80 0.82
N ILE A 57 7.78 -9.85 0.18
CA ILE A 57 8.11 -10.24 -1.20
C ILE A 57 6.84 -10.07 -2.03
N ALA A 58 6.92 -9.21 -3.05
CA ALA A 58 5.84 -9.08 -4.04
C ALA A 58 5.68 -10.40 -4.80
N TYR A 59 4.45 -10.77 -5.16
CA TYR A 59 4.20 -11.88 -6.08
C TYR A 59 4.77 -11.52 -7.48
N ILE A 60 5.58 -12.40 -8.05
CA ILE A 60 6.21 -12.23 -9.38
C ILE A 60 5.99 -13.53 -10.17
N PRO A 61 5.31 -13.49 -11.34
CA PRO A 61 5.49 -14.51 -12.36
C PRO A 61 6.80 -14.30 -13.14
#